data_AF-A0A7K1UKS2-F1
#
_entry.id   AF-A0A7K1UKS2-F1
#
_cell.length_a   1.000
_cell.length_b   1.000
_cell.length_c   1.000
_cell.angle_alpha   90.00
_cell.angle_beta   90.00
_cell.angle_gamma   90.00
#
_symmetry.space_group_name_H-M   'P 1'
#
loop_
_entity.id
_entity.type
_entity.pdbx_description
1 polymer ?
#
loop_
_entity_poly.entity_id
_entity_poly.type
_entity_poly.pdbx_seq_one_letter_code
_entity_poly.pdbx_strand_id
1 'polypeptide(L)'
;MRWSRRGEWGPELFGGRRLRSDQWAPLEATVYAADIEAVEQALEELTGFMDYFREDVDGSPMTGVTDGQLAVVHSTGTDSFGRRLLQVTFYAAGPVGESSPDAFERLRRAASALVDELNAQGIEVQEIRWAEQPYIIRPF
;
A
#
# COMPACT_ATOMS: atom_id res chain seq x y z
N MET A 1 -8.10 -9.52 -9.99
CA MET A 1 -7.78 -8.97 -8.66
C MET A 1 -8.31 -9.91 -7.58
N ARG A 2 -7.44 -10.57 -6.82
CA ARG A 2 -7.84 -11.47 -5.72
C ARG A 2 -7.51 -10.76 -4.41
N TRP A 3 -8.52 -10.11 -3.82
CA TRP A 3 -8.41 -9.41 -2.55
C TRP A 3 -8.70 -10.42 -1.43
N SER A 4 -7.68 -10.77 -0.65
CA SER A 4 -7.88 -11.59 0.55
C SER A 4 -8.30 -10.68 1.69
N ARG A 5 -9.61 -10.56 1.91
CA ARG A 5 -10.18 -9.77 3.02
C ARG A 5 -9.89 -10.48 4.36
N ARG A 6 -9.36 -9.73 5.33
CA ARG A 6 -9.41 -10.11 6.74
C ARG A 6 -10.73 -9.62 7.34
N GLY A 7 -11.34 -10.44 8.18
CA GLY A 7 -12.59 -10.07 8.88
C GLY A 7 -12.44 -8.95 9.91
N GLU A 8 -11.21 -8.50 10.19
CA GLU A 8 -10.91 -7.47 11.20
C GLU A 8 -10.76 -6.06 10.62
N TRP A 9 -10.92 -5.89 9.29
CA TRP A 9 -10.77 -4.63 8.58
C TRP A 9 -12.11 -3.96 8.27
N GLY A 10 -12.17 -2.65 8.45
CA GLY A 10 -13.33 -1.83 8.13
C GLY A 10 -14.25 -1.54 9.33
N PRO A 11 -15.32 -0.77 9.12
CA PRO A 11 -16.23 -0.34 10.19
C PRO A 11 -16.84 -1.55 10.91
N GLU A 12 -17.19 -1.39 12.19
CA GLU A 12 -17.76 -2.44 13.07
C GLU A 12 -18.89 -3.27 12.44
N LEU A 13 -19.61 -2.69 11.47
CA LEU A 13 -20.62 -3.35 10.64
C LEU A 13 -20.11 -4.60 9.89
N PHE A 14 -18.80 -4.75 9.71
CA PHE A 14 -18.16 -5.92 9.09
C PHE A 14 -17.34 -6.77 10.06
N GLY A 15 -17.44 -6.53 11.38
CA GLY A 15 -16.72 -7.29 12.41
C GLY A 15 -15.29 -6.80 12.73
N GLY A 16 -14.84 -5.71 12.09
CA GLY A 16 -13.52 -5.12 12.30
C GLY A 16 -13.43 -4.12 13.45
N ARG A 17 -12.23 -4.01 14.05
CA ARG A 17 -11.94 -2.93 14.99
C ARG A 17 -11.87 -1.61 14.23
N ARG A 18 -12.40 -0.54 14.80
CA ARG A 18 -12.25 0.81 14.22
C ARG A 18 -10.77 1.21 14.23
N LEU A 19 -10.29 1.75 13.12
CA LEU A 19 -8.99 2.42 13.05
C LEU A 19 -9.02 3.64 13.97
N ARG A 20 -8.07 3.72 14.90
CA ARG A 20 -7.94 4.84 15.84
C ARG A 20 -7.15 5.99 15.23
N SER A 21 -7.25 7.16 15.86
CA SER A 21 -6.55 8.39 15.46
C SER A 21 -5.02 8.30 15.60
N ASP A 22 -4.50 7.29 16.29
CA ASP A 22 -3.08 7.00 16.50
C ASP A 22 -2.61 5.75 15.73
N GLN A 23 -3.38 5.31 14.73
CA GLN A 23 -3.09 4.10 13.95
C GLN A 23 -2.98 4.36 12.44
N TRP A 24 -2.25 3.46 11.78
CA TRP A 24 -2.24 3.25 10.33
C TRP A 24 -2.92 1.93 9.98
N ALA A 25 -3.65 1.91 8.87
CA ALA A 25 -4.13 0.69 8.21
C ALA A 25 -3.18 0.31 7.07
N PRO A 26 -2.47 -0.84 7.14
CA PRO A 26 -1.56 -1.26 6.07
C PRO A 26 -2.18 -2.26 5.09
N LEU A 27 -2.16 -1.92 3.81
CA LEU A 27 -2.52 -2.80 2.70
C LEU A 27 -1.25 -3.20 1.95
N GLU A 28 -0.93 -4.48 1.98
CA GLU A 28 0.24 -5.04 1.31
C GLU A 28 -0.14 -5.59 -0.08
N ALA A 29 0.71 -5.33 -1.06
CA ALA A 29 0.70 -5.90 -2.39
C ALA A 29 1.99 -6.70 -2.59
N THR A 30 1.86 -8.00 -2.85
CA THR A 30 2.96 -8.81 -3.38
C THR A 30 2.82 -8.86 -4.90
N VAL A 31 3.73 -8.18 -5.60
CA VAL A 31 3.74 -8.08 -7.07
C VAL A 31 4.77 -9.06 -7.63
N TYR A 32 4.33 -9.96 -8.49
CA TYR A 32 5.17 -10.86 -9.27
C TYR A 32 5.19 -10.35 -10.71
N ALA A 33 6.37 -10.01 -11.22
CA ALA A 33 6.57 -9.58 -12.59
C ALA A 33 7.86 -10.17 -13.15
N ALA A 34 7.97 -10.21 -14.48
CA ALA A 34 9.22 -10.61 -15.15
C ALA A 34 10.32 -9.56 -14.92
N ASP A 35 9.93 -8.28 -14.93
CA ASP A 35 10.80 -7.13 -14.70
C ASP A 35 10.37 -6.40 -13.42
N ILE A 36 11.04 -6.73 -12.30
CA ILE A 36 10.76 -6.09 -11.01
C ILE A 36 11.29 -4.65 -10.96
N GLU A 37 12.36 -4.36 -11.71
CA GLU A 37 12.94 -3.01 -11.75
C GLU A 37 11.99 -2.04 -12.44
N ALA A 38 11.29 -2.48 -13.50
CA ALA A 38 10.23 -1.68 -14.12
C ALA A 38 9.06 -1.42 -13.16
N VAL A 39 8.64 -2.42 -12.37
CA VAL A 39 7.58 -2.24 -11.36
C VAL A 39 8.01 -1.26 -10.26
N GLU A 40 9.26 -1.35 -9.81
CA GLU A 40 9.83 -0.44 -8.83
C GLU A 40 9.90 1.00 -9.37
N GLN A 41 10.35 1.18 -10.61
CA GLN A 41 10.35 2.48 -11.27
C GLN A 41 8.93 3.05 -11.41
N ALA A 42 7.95 2.25 -11.83
CA ALA A 42 6.56 2.70 -11.92
C ALA A 42 5.98 3.10 -10.55
N LEU A 43 6.37 2.40 -9.48
CA LEU A 43 6.01 2.77 -8.12
C LEU A 43 6.69 4.09 -7.70
N GLU A 44 7.97 4.25 -8.00
CA GLU A 44 8.71 5.48 -7.76
C GLU A 44 8.15 6.66 -8.56
N GLU A 45 7.65 6.46 -9.77
CA GLU A 45 7.00 7.50 -10.56
C GLU A 45 5.64 7.84 -9.94
N LEU A 46 4.79 6.85 -9.64
CA LEU A 46 3.52 7.03 -8.95
C LEU A 46 3.65 7.81 -7.64
N THR A 47 4.70 7.49 -6.87
CA THR A 47 4.99 8.14 -5.59
C THR A 47 5.86 9.40 -5.73
N GLY A 48 6.58 9.57 -6.83
CA GLY A 48 7.38 10.74 -7.19
C GLY A 48 6.53 11.93 -7.61
N PHE A 49 5.33 11.69 -8.16
CA PHE A 49 4.31 12.73 -8.29
C PHE A 49 3.73 13.19 -6.93
N MET A 50 4.04 12.48 -5.83
CA MET A 50 3.69 12.86 -4.46
C MET A 50 4.87 13.60 -3.80
N ASP A 51 5.27 14.71 -4.43
CA ASP A 51 6.47 15.56 -4.24
C ASP A 51 6.76 16.11 -2.82
N TYR A 52 6.05 15.66 -1.79
CA TYR A 52 6.23 16.10 -0.42
C TYR A 52 6.45 14.89 0.51
N PHE A 53 7.52 14.99 1.30
CA PHE A 53 7.87 14.20 2.48
C PHE A 53 8.57 12.85 2.26
N ARG A 54 9.88 12.86 2.59
CA ARG A 54 10.67 11.71 3.03
C ARG A 54 10.80 11.78 4.56
N GLU A 55 10.41 10.74 5.27
CA GLU A 55 11.00 10.43 6.58
C GLU A 55 11.04 8.92 6.78
N ASP A 56 12.14 8.43 7.35
CA ASP A 56 12.47 7.02 7.50
C ASP A 56 11.68 6.38 8.66
N VAL A 57 11.11 5.19 8.42
CA VAL A 57 10.67 4.28 9.47
C VAL A 57 11.50 3.00 9.35
N ASP A 58 12.17 2.62 10.44
CA ASP A 58 13.00 1.40 10.52
C ASP A 58 14.03 1.23 9.38
N GLY A 59 14.68 2.32 8.98
CA GLY A 59 15.77 2.30 7.99
C GLY A 59 15.35 2.00 6.55
N SER A 60 14.04 2.00 6.27
CA SER A 60 13.49 1.93 4.91
C SER A 60 12.84 3.27 4.55
N PRO A 61 13.17 3.87 3.39
CA PRO A 61 12.59 5.14 2.99
C PRO A 61 11.09 4.97 2.72
N MET A 62 10.24 5.67 3.49
CA MET A 62 8.83 5.83 3.15
C MET A 62 8.69 6.89 2.05
N THR A 63 7.88 6.59 1.04
CA THR A 63 7.62 7.52 -0.08
C THR A 63 6.12 7.86 -0.14
N GLY A 64 5.82 9.16 -0.21
CA GLY A 64 4.49 9.70 -0.42
C GLY A 64 3.81 10.15 0.87
N VAL A 65 3.51 11.44 0.98
CA VAL A 65 2.64 11.99 2.03
C VAL A 65 1.83 13.12 1.41
N THR A 66 0.58 12.83 1.04
CA THR A 66 -0.30 13.88 0.49
C THR A 66 -0.73 14.86 1.60
N ASP A 67 -0.85 14.40 2.86
CA ASP A 67 -1.26 15.19 4.05
C ASP A 67 -1.00 14.47 5.42
N GLY A 68 -0.03 13.54 5.49
CA GLY A 68 0.18 12.64 6.64
C GLY A 68 -0.80 11.45 6.68
N GLN A 69 -1.56 11.25 5.60
CA GLN A 69 -2.72 10.35 5.56
C GLN A 69 -2.54 9.12 4.66
N LEU A 70 -1.52 9.10 3.81
CA LEU A 70 -1.13 7.97 2.96
C LEU A 70 0.40 7.91 2.97
N ALA A 71 0.98 6.73 3.11
CA ALA A 71 2.41 6.46 2.97
C ALA A 71 2.61 5.13 2.23
N VAL A 72 3.74 4.99 1.53
CA VAL A 72 4.08 3.77 0.80
C VAL A 72 5.51 3.35 1.13
N VAL A 73 5.72 2.05 1.34
CA VAL A 73 7.06 1.44 1.41
C VAL A 73 7.11 0.27 0.46
N HIS A 74 8.31 -0.03 -0.04
CA HIS A 74 8.54 -1.22 -0.84
C HIS A 74 9.85 -1.90 -0.48
N SER A 75 9.91 -3.19 -0.76
CA SER A 75 11.15 -3.98 -0.71
C SER A 75 11.12 -5.05 -1.77
N THR A 76 12.29 -5.34 -2.34
CA THR A 76 12.46 -6.45 -3.27
C THR A 76 12.70 -7.74 -2.50
N GLY A 77 12.17 -8.85 -3.02
CA GLY A 77 12.27 -10.13 -2.36
C GLY A 77 12.26 -11.31 -3.33
N THR A 78 12.29 -12.50 -2.77
CA THR A 78 12.15 -13.76 -3.50
C THR A 78 11.24 -14.68 -2.73
N ASP A 79 10.27 -15.31 -3.40
CA ASP A 79 9.41 -16.29 -2.74
C ASP A 79 10.13 -17.64 -2.49
N SER A 80 9.44 -18.57 -1.82
CA SER A 80 9.96 -19.91 -1.53
C SER A 80 10.27 -20.76 -2.79
N PHE A 81 9.82 -20.32 -3.97
CA PHE A 81 10.04 -20.97 -5.26
C PHE A 81 11.10 -20.27 -6.11
N GLY A 82 11.78 -19.25 -5.58
CA GLY A 82 12.83 -18.51 -6.29
C GLY A 82 12.30 -17.42 -7.22
N ARG A 83 11.00 -17.09 -7.18
CA ARG A 83 10.42 -16.04 -8.03
C ARG A 83 10.70 -14.66 -7.42
N ARG A 84 11.27 -13.76 -8.22
CA ARG A 84 11.44 -12.35 -7.81
C ARG A 84 10.07 -11.71 -7.59
N LEU A 85 9.98 -10.90 -6.55
CA LEU A 85 8.78 -10.14 -6.22
C LEU A 85 9.14 -8.75 -5.70
N LEU A 86 8.18 -7.84 -5.83
CA LEU A 86 8.17 -6.57 -5.13
C LEU A 86 7.06 -6.61 -4.08
N GLN A 87 7.42 -6.39 -2.82
CA GLN A 87 6.47 -6.22 -1.75
C GLN A 87 6.26 -4.72 -1.54
N VAL A 88 5.03 -4.26 -1.72
CA VAL A 88 4.64 -2.84 -1.57
C VAL A 88 3.59 -2.75 -0.47
N THR A 89 3.80 -1.90 0.53
CA THR A 89 2.84 -1.68 1.61
C THR A 89 2.36 -0.24 1.59
N PHE A 90 1.06 -0.07 1.37
CA PHE A 90 0.36 1.19 1.48
C PHE A 90 -0.18 1.35 2.89
N TYR A 91 0.12 2.46 3.55
CA TYR A 91 -0.43 2.81 4.84
C TYR A 91 -1.40 3.96 4.67
N ALA A 92 -2.61 3.86 5.22
CA ALA A 92 -3.50 5.02 5.33
C ALA A 92 -3.85 5.34 6.79
N ALA A 93 -3.86 6.62 7.12
CA ALA A 93 -4.18 7.15 8.43
C ALA A 93 -5.53 7.88 8.44
N GLY A 94 -6.07 8.05 9.64
CA GLY A 94 -7.35 8.73 9.90
C GLY A 94 -8.44 7.75 10.36
N PRO A 95 -9.26 8.08 11.37
CA PRO A 95 -10.31 7.18 11.85
C PRO A 95 -11.34 6.84 10.77
N VAL A 96 -11.95 5.66 10.90
CA VAL A 96 -12.99 5.19 9.96
C VAL A 96 -14.19 6.14 10.00
N GLY A 97 -14.54 6.71 8.84
CA GLY A 97 -15.72 7.57 8.70
C GLY A 97 -15.59 9.01 9.22
N GLU A 98 -14.41 9.42 9.73
CA GLU A 98 -14.21 10.78 10.25
C GLU A 98 -13.63 11.77 9.23
N SER A 99 -12.96 11.29 8.18
CA SER A 99 -12.37 12.13 7.13
C SER A 99 -12.68 11.53 5.75
N SER A 100 -13.01 12.38 4.76
CA SER A 100 -13.36 11.95 3.40
C SER A 100 -12.27 12.35 2.41
N PRO A 101 -11.78 11.43 1.55
CA PRO A 101 -12.06 9.98 1.57
C PRO A 101 -11.49 9.32 2.83
N ASP A 102 -12.12 8.28 3.37
CA ASP A 102 -11.59 7.61 4.56
C ASP A 102 -10.33 6.79 4.25
N ALA A 103 -9.63 6.31 5.28
CA ALA A 103 -8.39 5.55 5.12
C ALA A 103 -8.53 4.36 4.17
N PHE A 104 -9.66 3.64 4.17
CA PHE A 104 -9.85 2.45 3.33
C PHE A 104 -10.15 2.83 1.88
N GLU A 105 -10.93 3.89 1.65
CA GLU A 105 -11.12 4.44 0.32
C GLU A 105 -9.79 4.99 -0.26
N ARG A 106 -8.94 5.61 0.57
CA ARG A 106 -7.58 6.02 0.15
C ARG A 106 -6.75 4.81 -0.28
N LEU A 107 -6.74 3.73 0.51
CA LEU A 107 -6.01 2.50 0.17
C LEU A 107 -6.55 1.87 -1.12
N ARG A 108 -7.87 1.84 -1.31
CA ARG A 108 -8.46 1.32 -2.56
C ARG A 108 -8.03 2.14 -3.77
N ARG A 109 -8.03 3.47 -3.65
CA ARG A 109 -7.57 4.37 -4.72
C ARG A 109 -6.08 4.17 -5.01
N ALA A 110 -5.24 4.05 -3.99
CA ALA A 110 -3.82 3.79 -4.17
C ALA A 110 -3.57 2.44 -4.87
N ALA A 111 -4.31 1.40 -4.48
CA ALA A 111 -4.24 0.09 -5.12
C ALA A 111 -4.67 0.13 -6.59
N SER A 112 -5.75 0.85 -6.91
CA SER A 112 -6.18 1.08 -8.29
C SER A 112 -5.15 1.88 -9.08
N ALA A 113 -4.61 2.95 -8.51
CA ALA A 113 -3.61 3.79 -9.17
C ALA A 113 -2.33 3.01 -9.50
N LEU A 114 -1.87 2.13 -8.61
CA LEU A 114 -0.75 1.22 -8.92
C LEU A 114 -1.06 0.34 -10.13
N VAL A 115 -2.25 -0.27 -10.18
CA VAL A 115 -2.63 -1.13 -11.30
C VAL A 115 -2.74 -0.32 -12.59
N ASP A 116 -3.31 0.87 -12.53
CA ASP A 116 -3.46 1.75 -13.69
C ASP A 116 -2.10 2.21 -14.22
N GLU A 117 -1.16 2.56 -13.34
CA GLU A 117 0.21 2.96 -13.71
C GLU A 117 0.97 1.81 -14.37
N LEU A 118 0.94 0.61 -13.77
CA LEU A 118 1.59 -0.57 -14.34
C LEU A 118 1.04 -0.91 -15.73
N ASN A 119 -0.28 -0.77 -15.93
CA ASN A 119 -0.91 -0.94 -17.23
C ASN A 119 -0.52 0.17 -18.22
N ALA A 120 -0.46 1.43 -17.78
CA ALA A 120 -0.11 2.58 -18.61
C ALA A 120 1.33 2.48 -19.14
N GLN A 121 2.24 1.97 -18.31
CA GLN A 121 3.64 1.72 -18.68
C GLN A 121 3.84 0.41 -19.46
N GLY A 122 2.78 -0.40 -19.63
CA GLY A 122 2.85 -1.67 -20.35
C GLY A 122 3.66 -2.75 -19.62
N ILE A 123 3.76 -2.67 -18.30
CA ILE A 123 4.54 -3.60 -17.49
C ILE A 123 3.77 -4.92 -17.34
N GLU A 124 4.40 -6.02 -17.74
CA GLU A 124 3.80 -7.35 -17.64
C GLU A 124 3.86 -7.89 -16.21
N VAL A 125 2.73 -7.78 -15.51
CA VAL A 125 2.55 -8.33 -14.16
C VAL A 125 1.90 -9.70 -14.24
N GLN A 126 2.56 -10.71 -13.67
CA GLN A 126 2.06 -12.09 -13.61
C GLN A 126 0.95 -12.22 -12.56
N GLU A 127 1.17 -11.62 -11.38
CA GLU A 127 0.25 -11.72 -10.26
C GLU A 127 0.44 -10.54 -9.30
N ILE A 128 -0.67 -9.98 -8.78
CA ILE A 128 -0.65 -9.12 -7.60
C ILE A 128 -1.53 -9.75 -6.53
N ARG A 129 -0.92 -10.05 -5.38
CA ARG A 129 -1.64 -10.54 -4.19
C ARG A 129 -1.82 -9.40 -3.21
N TRP A 130 -3.06 -9.11 -2.86
CA TRP A 130 -3.41 -8.07 -1.90
C TRP A 130 -3.74 -8.70 -0.54
N ALA A 131 -3.09 -8.19 0.51
CA ALA A 131 -3.26 -8.65 1.87
C ALA A 131 -3.43 -7.48 2.84
N GLU A 132 -4.50 -7.54 3.64
CA GLU A 132 -4.76 -6.62 4.72
C GLU A 132 -3.91 -7.00 5.95
N GLN A 133 -3.15 -6.07 6.50
CA GLN A 133 -2.28 -6.29 7.66
C GLN A 133 -2.92 -5.73 8.95
N PRO A 134 -2.52 -6.20 10.14
CA PRO A 134 -3.00 -5.63 11.40
C PRO A 134 -2.70 -4.13 11.46
N TYR A 135 -3.58 -3.36 12.11
CA TYR A 135 -3.29 -1.94 12.31
C TYR A 135 -2.03 -1.75 13.14
N ILE A 136 -1.20 -0.80 12.74
CA ILE A 136 0.01 -0.44 13.46
C ILE A 136 -0.17 0.93 14.13
N ILE A 137 0.55 1.17 15.21
CA ILE A 137 0.61 2.49 15.85
C ILE A 137 1.43 3.42 14.95
N ARG A 138 1.03 4.69 14.85
CA ARG A 138 1.86 5.67 14.13
C ARG A 138 3.16 5.91 14.89
N PRO A 139 4.32 5.88 14.21
CA PRO A 139 5.59 6.21 14.85
C PRO A 139 5.68 7.70 15.26
N PHE A 140 4.75 8.55 14.84
CA PHE A 140 4.62 9.98 15.18
C PHE A 140 3.17 10.45 15.14
#